data_AF-A0A6I9S223-F1
#
_entry.id   AF-A0A6I9S223-F1
#
_cell.length_a   1.000
_cell.length_b   1.000
_cell.length_c   1.000
_cell.angle_alpha   90.00
_cell.angle_beta   90.00
_cell.angle_gamma   90.00
#
_symmetry.space_group_name_H-M   'P 1'
#
loop_
_entity.id
_entity.type
_entity.pdbx_description
1 polymer ?
#
loop_
_entity_poly.entity_id
_entity_poly.type
_entity_poly.pdbx_seq_one_letter_code
_entity_poly.pdbx_strand_id
1 'polypeptide(L)'
;MGALVSCFSAAEETKRPRAPRRRSAVNVPPAAAGGIGSSEWWSKGRVGRKERAEEALIHEQALAAAAALLAQQNGGALPFDRSSSLRYPSHGQKKPALPRSSSSRARSLTDPVVQPQQLVHQDLKIDNLETNHFVLVHGGGFGAWCWYKTIALLEDSGFKVNAVDLTGSGIHSFDTNKITSLPEYVRPLTSFLETLGDGEKVILVGHDFGGASISYAMEMFPSKIAKAVFLCAAMLTSGQSTLDMFSQQADTNDLMRQAQIFVYGNGNDRPPTAIDLDKSSLKELLFNQSPAKDVALALVSMRTIPFAPVLEKLSLTDENYGSARRFYIETPEDNAIPLSLQQSMCGATPPERVFRLKGSDHSPFFSKPQALNKLLVEISKIGSPQVQ
;
A
#
# COMPACT_ATOMS: atom_id res chain seq x y z
N MET A 1 51.22 20.14 -23.38
CA MET A 1 50.86 21.42 -24.03
C MET A 1 49.57 21.93 -23.41
N GLY A 2 49.60 23.13 -22.79
CA GLY A 2 48.47 24.00 -22.34
C GLY A 2 47.49 23.41 -21.33
N ALA A 3 47.42 23.72 -20.03
CA ALA A 3 47.58 24.95 -19.22
C ALA A 3 46.56 26.08 -19.48
N LEU A 4 45.69 26.33 -18.48
CA LEU A 4 45.02 27.59 -18.07
C LEU A 4 44.08 27.22 -16.88
N VAL A 5 44.46 27.29 -15.60
CA VAL A 5 44.68 28.45 -14.70
C VAL A 5 43.41 29.26 -14.37
N SER A 6 42.88 28.99 -13.17
CA SER A 6 42.47 29.89 -12.05
C SER A 6 42.14 31.38 -12.31
N CYS A 7 41.05 31.85 -11.66
CA CYS A 7 40.86 33.06 -10.80
C CYS A 7 39.35 33.43 -10.84
N PHE A 8 38.59 33.75 -9.78
CA PHE A 8 38.74 34.67 -8.64
C PHE A 8 37.85 34.17 -7.48
N SER A 9 38.32 34.01 -6.24
CA SER A 9 38.61 34.98 -5.15
C SER A 9 37.41 35.25 -4.21
N ALA A 10 37.66 35.04 -2.92
CA ALA A 10 36.81 35.37 -1.78
C ALA A 10 37.17 36.74 -1.16
N ALA A 11 36.17 37.37 -0.53
CA ALA A 11 36.14 38.46 0.48
C ALA A 11 34.84 39.28 0.20
N GLU A 12 34.07 39.85 1.12
CA GLU A 12 34.28 40.25 2.50
C GLU A 12 32.91 40.57 3.15
N GLU A 13 32.85 40.47 4.47
CA GLU A 13 31.77 40.91 5.35
C GLU A 13 31.46 42.42 5.21
N THR A 14 30.19 42.79 5.02
CA THR A 14 29.74 44.16 5.31
C THR A 14 28.38 44.20 6.02
N LYS A 15 28.31 45.15 6.96
CA LYS A 15 27.39 45.25 8.11
C LYS A 15 25.94 45.65 7.74
N ARG A 16 24.99 45.12 8.52
CA ARG A 16 23.59 45.58 8.63
C ARG A 16 23.46 47.06 9.00
N PRO A 17 22.46 47.79 8.47
CA PRO A 17 21.93 49.00 9.11
C PRO A 17 20.69 48.69 9.98
N ARG A 18 20.56 49.46 11.06
CA ARG A 18 19.51 49.42 12.10
C ARG A 18 18.15 49.93 11.60
N ALA A 19 17.09 49.40 12.21
CA ALA A 19 15.70 49.87 12.13
C ALA A 19 15.46 51.25 12.78
N PRO A 20 14.46 52.02 12.32
CA PRO A 20 13.86 53.09 13.12
C PRO A 20 12.58 52.64 13.84
N ARG A 21 12.37 53.22 15.03
CA ARG A 21 11.28 52.98 15.99
C ARG A 21 9.97 53.67 15.60
N ARG A 22 8.89 53.06 16.10
CA ARG A 22 7.47 53.47 16.24
C ARG A 22 7.18 54.98 16.44
N ARG A 23 6.08 55.44 15.80
CA ARG A 23 5.07 56.42 16.27
C ARG A 23 3.73 56.07 15.60
N SER A 24 2.75 55.51 16.33
CA SER A 24 1.62 56.15 17.03
C SER A 24 0.43 56.51 16.13
N ALA A 25 -0.63 55.70 16.28
CA ALA A 25 -2.08 55.94 16.21
C ALA A 25 -2.65 57.14 15.43
N VAL A 26 -3.56 56.85 14.49
CA VAL A 26 -4.74 57.69 14.20
C VAL A 26 -5.96 56.78 13.98
N ASN A 27 -7.00 57.03 14.78
CA ASN A 27 -8.37 56.49 14.69
C ASN A 27 -9.20 57.32 13.70
N VAL A 28 -9.99 56.69 12.82
CA VAL A 28 -11.32 57.17 12.35
C VAL A 28 -12.13 55.98 11.73
N PRO A 29 -13.47 56.03 11.52
CA PRO A 29 -14.49 55.19 12.19
C PRO A 29 -15.24 54.25 11.20
N PRO A 30 -16.30 53.50 11.61
CA PRO A 30 -16.85 52.40 10.81
C PRO A 30 -17.96 52.86 9.84
N ALA A 31 -18.03 52.22 8.68
CA ALA A 31 -19.21 52.25 7.81
C ALA A 31 -19.44 50.85 7.22
N ALA A 32 -20.72 50.49 7.20
CA ALA A 32 -21.24 49.15 6.99
C ALA A 32 -21.47 48.80 5.50
N ALA A 33 -21.69 47.49 5.32
CA ALA A 33 -22.56 46.84 4.33
C ALA A 33 -21.92 46.21 3.08
N GLY A 34 -22.05 44.88 3.02
CA GLY A 34 -22.49 44.16 1.82
C GLY A 34 -21.44 43.33 1.10
N GLY A 35 -21.53 42.00 1.20
CA GLY A 35 -20.89 41.13 0.20
C GLY A 35 -20.46 39.73 0.68
N ILE A 36 -21.42 38.84 0.88
CA ILE A 36 -21.37 37.39 0.60
C ILE A 36 -20.04 36.68 0.96
N GLY A 37 -19.93 36.21 2.20
CA GLY A 37 -18.89 35.27 2.62
C GLY A 37 -19.33 33.82 2.42
N SER A 38 -18.68 33.10 1.50
CA SER A 38 -18.71 31.64 1.43
C SER A 38 -17.96 31.07 2.63
N SER A 39 -18.69 30.51 3.59
CA SER A 39 -18.09 29.80 4.72
C SER A 39 -17.56 28.44 4.26
N GLU A 40 -16.27 28.38 3.90
CA GLU A 40 -15.50 27.14 3.91
C GLU A 40 -15.33 26.67 5.35
N TRP A 41 -16.27 25.83 5.79
CA TRP A 41 -16.17 25.15 7.08
C TRP A 41 -15.25 23.95 6.94
N TRP A 42 -13.96 24.18 7.21
CA TRP A 42 -12.97 23.12 7.38
C TRP A 42 -13.39 22.23 8.55
N SER A 43 -14.03 21.11 8.24
CA SER A 43 -14.37 20.06 9.19
C SER A 43 -13.14 19.19 9.44
N LYS A 44 -12.13 19.72 10.13
CA LYS A 44 -11.14 18.86 10.82
C LYS A 44 -11.88 18.17 11.96
N GLY A 45 -12.35 16.95 11.71
CA GLY A 45 -13.08 16.14 12.69
C GLY A 45 -12.27 15.99 13.98
N ARG A 46 -12.79 16.54 15.09
CA ARG A 46 -12.30 16.19 16.42
C ARG A 46 -12.71 14.74 16.67
N VAL A 47 -11.80 13.80 16.44
CA VAL A 47 -11.94 12.40 16.89
C VAL A 47 -12.32 12.42 18.37
N GLY A 48 -13.46 11.82 18.69
CA GLY A 48 -14.07 11.88 20.01
C GLY A 48 -13.20 11.20 21.07
N ARG A 49 -13.27 11.66 22.33
CA ARG A 49 -12.49 11.05 23.44
C ARG A 49 -12.72 9.53 23.56
N LYS A 50 -13.93 9.08 23.22
CA LYS A 50 -14.31 7.65 23.19
C LYS A 50 -13.60 6.88 22.08
N GLU A 51 -13.55 7.42 20.86
CA GLU A 51 -12.86 6.80 19.72
C GLU A 51 -11.35 6.68 20.00
N ARG A 52 -10.71 7.71 20.58
CA ARG A 52 -9.29 7.63 20.96
C ARG A 52 -9.02 6.56 22.01
N ALA A 53 -9.91 6.38 22.97
CA ALA A 53 -9.77 5.34 24.00
C ALA A 53 -9.92 3.94 23.39
N GLU A 54 -10.82 3.77 22.42
CA GLU A 54 -10.98 2.52 21.68
C GLU A 54 -9.76 2.22 20.79
N GLU A 55 -9.24 3.21 20.06
CA GLU A 55 -8.01 3.07 19.27
C GLU A 55 -6.81 2.67 20.15
N ALA A 56 -6.67 3.29 21.33
CA ALA A 56 -5.61 2.96 22.29
C ALA A 56 -5.72 1.51 22.79
N LEU A 57 -6.93 1.07 23.13
CA LEU A 57 -7.19 -0.31 23.56
C LEU A 57 -6.86 -1.33 22.46
N ILE A 58 -7.25 -1.05 21.21
CA ILE A 58 -6.94 -1.91 20.07
C ILE A 58 -5.42 -2.02 19.88
N HIS A 59 -4.69 -0.91 20.02
CA HIS A 59 -3.24 -0.92 19.90
C HIS A 59 -2.56 -1.72 21.01
N GLU A 60 -3.01 -1.58 22.25
CA GLU A 60 -2.51 -2.36 23.39
C GLU A 60 -2.74 -3.87 23.17
N GLN A 61 -3.93 -4.25 22.69
CA GLN A 61 -4.25 -5.64 22.34
C GLN A 61 -3.36 -6.17 21.22
N ALA A 62 -3.07 -5.36 20.19
CA ALA A 62 -2.18 -5.75 19.10
C ALA A 62 -0.74 -5.99 19.59
N LEU A 63 -0.23 -5.13 20.48
CA LEU A 63 1.09 -5.31 21.10
C LEU A 63 1.14 -6.58 21.95
N ALA A 64 0.11 -6.84 22.78
CA ALA A 64 0.02 -8.05 23.58
C ALA A 64 -0.02 -9.31 22.71
N ALA A 65 -0.79 -9.29 21.62
CA ALA A 65 -0.86 -10.40 20.67
C ALA A 65 0.48 -10.64 19.95
N ALA A 66 1.16 -9.58 19.51
CA ALA A 66 2.47 -9.68 18.88
C ALA A 66 3.53 -10.26 19.84
N ALA A 67 3.54 -9.79 21.09
CA ALA A 67 4.42 -10.32 22.13
C ALA A 67 4.16 -11.82 22.40
N ALA A 68 2.89 -12.24 22.43
CA ALA A 68 2.53 -13.64 22.60
C ALA A 68 3.01 -14.52 21.44
N LEU A 69 2.91 -14.04 20.19
CA LEU A 69 3.39 -14.76 19.01
C LEU A 69 4.91 -14.91 19.02
N LEU A 70 5.64 -13.86 19.40
CA LEU A 70 7.11 -13.92 19.54
C LEU A 70 7.53 -14.89 20.65
N ALA A 71 6.81 -14.91 21.78
CA ALA A 71 7.05 -15.86 22.86
C ALA A 71 6.81 -17.32 22.43
N GLN A 72 5.81 -17.57 21.58
CA GLN A 72 5.57 -18.89 21.00
C GLN A 72 6.70 -19.35 20.06
N GLN A 73 7.21 -18.45 19.20
CA GLN A 73 8.32 -18.78 18.31
C GLN A 73 9.61 -19.13 19.07
N ASN A 74 9.79 -18.56 20.27
CA ASN A 74 10.92 -18.86 21.17
C ASN A 74 10.68 -20.05 22.13
N GLY A 75 9.70 -20.91 21.86
CA GLY A 75 9.47 -22.16 22.60
C GLY A 75 8.48 -22.08 23.77
N GLY A 76 7.73 -20.98 23.92
CA GLY A 76 6.68 -20.84 24.92
C GLY A 76 5.35 -21.45 24.47
N ALA A 77 4.93 -22.57 25.05
CA ALA A 77 3.60 -23.15 24.80
C ALA A 77 2.52 -22.37 25.55
N LEU A 78 2.01 -21.29 24.95
CA LEU A 78 0.71 -20.73 25.32
C LEU A 78 -0.31 -21.15 24.24
N PRO A 79 -1.33 -21.96 24.53
CA PRO A 79 -2.35 -22.28 23.55
C PRO A 79 -3.14 -21.00 23.25
N PHE A 80 -3.04 -20.52 22.01
CA PHE A 80 -4.07 -19.62 21.49
C PHE A 80 -5.33 -20.47 21.35
N ASP A 81 -6.33 -20.18 22.17
CA ASP A 81 -7.68 -20.65 21.90
C ASP A 81 -8.11 -19.95 20.61
N ARG A 82 -7.85 -20.59 19.46
CA ARG A 82 -8.38 -20.15 18.17
C ARG A 82 -9.86 -19.99 18.42
N SER A 83 -10.40 -18.78 18.26
CA SER A 83 -11.83 -18.53 18.37
C SER A 83 -12.54 -19.41 17.36
N SER A 84 -12.84 -20.63 17.78
CA SER A 84 -13.67 -21.55 17.06
C SER A 84 -15.04 -20.94 17.20
N SER A 85 -15.57 -20.45 16.08
CA SER A 85 -17.01 -20.36 15.89
C SER A 85 -17.55 -21.79 15.92
N LEU A 86 -17.52 -22.41 17.10
CA LEU A 86 -18.15 -23.69 17.40
C LEU A 86 -19.65 -23.40 17.47
N ARG A 87 -20.32 -23.56 16.32
CA ARG A 87 -21.75 -23.87 16.34
C ARG A 87 -21.90 -25.25 16.98
N TYR A 88 -21.99 -25.30 18.30
CA TYR A 88 -22.49 -26.50 18.97
C TYR A 88 -23.96 -26.70 18.55
N PRO A 89 -24.35 -27.87 18.01
CA PRO A 89 -25.74 -28.28 18.05
C PRO A 89 -26.05 -28.65 19.51
N SER A 90 -26.58 -27.68 20.26
CA SER A 90 -27.16 -27.97 21.57
C SER A 90 -28.42 -28.82 21.35
N HIS A 91 -28.31 -30.11 21.68
CA HIS A 91 -29.46 -30.94 21.95
C HIS A 91 -30.21 -30.37 23.16
N GLY A 92 -31.48 -30.02 22.94
CA GLY A 92 -32.52 -29.93 23.96
C GLY A 92 -32.39 -28.77 24.96
N GLN A 93 -32.90 -27.59 24.60
CA GLN A 93 -33.68 -26.72 25.49
C GLN A 93 -34.35 -25.58 24.69
N LYS A 94 -35.62 -25.29 24.98
CA LYS A 94 -36.46 -24.29 24.32
C LYS A 94 -35.88 -22.88 24.53
N LYS A 95 -35.53 -22.17 23.44
CA LYS A 95 -35.06 -20.76 23.47
C LYS A 95 -36.23 -19.78 23.67
N PRO A 96 -36.06 -18.66 24.40
CA PRO A 96 -36.81 -17.44 24.12
C PRO A 96 -36.23 -16.75 22.88
N ALA A 97 -37.11 -16.28 21.99
CA ALA A 97 -36.76 -15.65 20.74
C ALA A 97 -36.13 -14.26 20.96
N LEU A 98 -35.05 -13.96 20.21
CA LEU A 98 -34.51 -12.60 20.09
C LEU A 98 -35.50 -11.69 19.34
N PRO A 99 -35.61 -10.39 19.70
CA PRO A 99 -36.52 -9.48 19.02
C PRO A 99 -36.06 -9.24 17.58
N ARG A 100 -36.96 -9.53 16.63
CA ARG A 100 -36.76 -9.23 15.21
C ARG A 100 -36.90 -7.71 15.00
N SER A 101 -35.96 -7.16 14.23
CA SER A 101 -36.03 -5.80 13.71
C SER A 101 -37.35 -5.57 12.95
N SER A 102 -38.08 -4.53 13.33
CA SER A 102 -39.38 -4.17 12.80
C SER A 102 -39.26 -3.51 11.42
N SER A 103 -39.37 -4.31 10.36
CA SER A 103 -39.84 -3.81 9.07
C SER A 103 -41.32 -4.20 8.94
N SER A 104 -42.19 -3.20 8.82
CA SER A 104 -43.66 -3.33 8.79
C SER A 104 -44.22 -3.68 7.41
N ARG A 105 -43.39 -4.17 6.47
CA ARG A 105 -43.86 -4.61 5.16
C ARG A 105 -44.21 -6.10 5.20
N ALA A 106 -45.50 -6.43 5.07
CA ALA A 106 -45.93 -7.81 4.90
C ALA A 106 -45.32 -8.37 3.60
N ARG A 107 -44.66 -9.54 3.68
CA ARG A 107 -44.16 -10.26 2.50
C ARG A 107 -45.33 -10.65 1.61
N SER A 108 -45.26 -10.29 0.33
CA SER A 108 -46.19 -10.80 -0.68
C SER A 108 -45.92 -12.29 -0.90
N LEU A 109 -46.96 -13.09 -1.14
CA LEU A 109 -46.83 -14.51 -1.54
C LEU A 109 -46.11 -14.71 -2.88
N THR A 110 -45.78 -13.61 -3.57
CA THR A 110 -45.03 -13.58 -4.82
C THR A 110 -43.55 -13.21 -4.65
N ASP A 111 -43.08 -12.92 -3.44
CA ASP A 111 -41.65 -12.65 -3.22
C ASP A 111 -40.87 -13.97 -3.31
N PRO A 112 -39.94 -14.14 -4.27
CA PRO A 112 -39.12 -15.33 -4.33
C PRO A 112 -38.31 -15.46 -3.03
N VAL A 113 -38.34 -16.64 -2.41
CA VAL A 113 -37.47 -16.98 -1.29
C VAL A 113 -36.06 -17.14 -1.84
N VAL A 114 -35.34 -16.03 -1.98
CA VAL A 114 -33.93 -16.06 -2.36
C VAL A 114 -33.15 -16.48 -1.13
N GLN A 115 -32.51 -17.65 -1.18
CA GLN A 115 -31.58 -18.04 -0.12
C GLN A 115 -30.39 -17.08 -0.14
N PRO A 116 -29.89 -16.58 1.01
CA PRO A 116 -28.77 -15.64 1.04
C PRO A 116 -27.54 -16.11 0.25
N GLN A 117 -27.36 -17.44 0.14
CA GLN A 117 -26.27 -18.08 -0.60
C GLN A 117 -26.38 -17.89 -2.12
N GLN A 118 -27.60 -17.75 -2.68
CA GLN A 118 -27.81 -17.54 -4.12
C GLN A 118 -27.50 -16.12 -4.61
N LEU A 119 -27.32 -15.15 -3.69
CA LEU A 119 -26.91 -13.78 -4.04
C LEU A 119 -25.39 -13.57 -4.01
N VAL A 120 -24.64 -14.52 -3.45
CA VAL A 120 -23.20 -14.38 -3.20
C VAL A 120 -22.37 -15.29 -4.11
N HIS A 121 -22.93 -16.41 -4.56
CA HIS A 121 -22.30 -17.27 -5.57
C HIS A 121 -22.91 -16.99 -6.94
N GLN A 122 -22.54 -15.86 -7.56
CA GLN A 122 -22.42 -15.91 -9.02
C GLN A 122 -21.19 -16.77 -9.27
N ASP A 123 -21.38 -18.04 -9.64
CA ASP A 123 -20.30 -18.93 -10.05
C ASP A 123 -19.42 -18.17 -11.05
N LEU A 124 -18.25 -17.71 -10.59
CA LEU A 124 -17.27 -17.10 -11.46
C LEU A 124 -16.84 -18.21 -12.41
N LYS A 125 -17.33 -18.17 -13.65
CA LYS A 125 -16.87 -19.06 -14.70
C LYS A 125 -15.41 -18.72 -15.00
N ILE A 126 -14.50 -19.40 -14.31
CA ILE A 126 -13.04 -19.29 -14.44
C ILE A 126 -12.56 -19.89 -15.77
N ASP A 127 -13.42 -20.62 -16.47
CA ASP A 127 -13.15 -21.41 -17.67
C ASP A 127 -12.55 -20.63 -18.87
N ASN A 128 -12.58 -19.29 -18.85
CA ASN A 128 -12.07 -18.42 -19.91
C ASN A 128 -10.90 -17.52 -19.50
N LEU A 129 -10.24 -17.80 -18.36
CA LEU A 129 -9.09 -17.01 -17.90
C LEU A 129 -7.78 -17.53 -18.50
N GLU A 130 -6.87 -16.61 -18.86
CA GLU A 130 -5.48 -16.94 -19.22
C GLU A 130 -4.75 -17.65 -18.07
N THR A 131 -5.09 -17.27 -16.83
CA THR A 131 -4.63 -17.88 -15.59
C THR A 131 -5.57 -17.46 -14.46
N ASN A 132 -5.71 -18.29 -13.44
CA ASN A 132 -6.44 -17.99 -12.20
C ASN A 132 -5.48 -17.83 -11.00
N HIS A 133 -4.20 -17.59 -11.24
CA HIS A 133 -3.17 -17.56 -10.21
C HIS A 133 -2.63 -16.15 -10.00
N PHE A 134 -2.93 -15.55 -8.84
CA PHE A 134 -2.37 -14.28 -8.39
C PHE A 134 -1.12 -14.46 -7.53
N VAL A 135 -0.15 -13.58 -7.73
CA VAL A 135 1.01 -13.41 -6.85
C VAL A 135 1.03 -11.98 -6.33
N LEU A 136 0.93 -11.81 -5.02
CA LEU A 136 0.82 -10.51 -4.36
C LEU A 136 2.18 -10.12 -3.75
N VAL A 137 2.66 -8.94 -4.11
CA VAL A 137 3.98 -8.41 -3.74
C VAL A 137 3.78 -7.08 -3.03
N HIS A 138 4.19 -7.05 -1.76
CA HIS A 138 4.00 -5.90 -0.88
C HIS A 138 4.97 -4.74 -1.17
N GLY A 139 4.62 -3.55 -0.68
CA GLY A 139 5.46 -2.35 -0.69
C GLY A 139 6.52 -2.30 0.40
N GLY A 140 7.18 -1.14 0.51
CA GLY A 140 8.22 -0.90 1.52
C GLY A 140 7.67 -1.04 2.95
N GLY A 141 8.35 -1.85 3.77
CA GLY A 141 8.08 -1.98 5.20
C GLY A 141 6.88 -2.86 5.54
N PHE A 142 6.14 -3.31 4.53
CA PHE A 142 5.10 -4.32 4.64
C PHE A 142 5.67 -5.75 4.55
N GLY A 143 4.77 -6.72 4.59
CA GLY A 143 5.00 -8.14 4.33
C GLY A 143 3.72 -8.75 3.74
N ALA A 144 3.73 -10.03 3.42
CA ALA A 144 2.59 -10.80 2.92
C ALA A 144 1.34 -10.65 3.81
N TRP A 145 1.52 -10.41 5.12
CA TRP A 145 0.44 -10.16 6.09
C TRP A 145 -0.49 -9.02 5.70
N CYS A 146 -0.04 -8.02 4.94
CA CYS A 146 -0.90 -6.90 4.55
C CYS A 146 -2.02 -7.32 3.60
N TRP A 147 -1.82 -8.42 2.87
CA TRP A 147 -2.76 -8.94 1.88
C TRP A 147 -3.84 -9.84 2.47
N TYR A 148 -3.92 -10.05 3.79
CA TYR A 148 -4.79 -11.09 4.38
C TYR A 148 -6.26 -11.00 3.93
N LYS A 149 -6.82 -9.79 3.78
CA LYS A 149 -8.19 -9.60 3.28
C LYS A 149 -8.29 -9.88 1.79
N THR A 150 -7.30 -9.44 1.01
CA THR A 150 -7.25 -9.63 -0.45
C THR A 150 -7.10 -11.11 -0.80
N ILE A 151 -6.26 -11.85 -0.08
CA ILE A 151 -6.11 -13.31 -0.21
C ILE A 151 -7.47 -13.97 -0.01
N ALA A 152 -8.12 -13.72 1.13
CA ALA A 152 -9.42 -14.33 1.45
C ALA A 152 -10.49 -14.03 0.39
N LEU A 153 -10.54 -12.78 -0.12
CA LEU A 153 -11.54 -12.37 -1.11
C LEU A 153 -11.27 -12.98 -2.51
N LEU A 154 -10.01 -13.10 -2.91
CA LEU A 154 -9.62 -13.70 -4.19
C LEU A 154 -9.81 -15.23 -4.16
N GLU A 155 -9.50 -15.88 -3.04
CA GLU A 155 -9.75 -17.31 -2.83
C GLU A 155 -11.24 -17.64 -2.83
N ASP A 156 -12.07 -16.81 -2.16
CA ASP A 156 -13.54 -16.90 -2.23
C ASP A 156 -14.06 -16.67 -3.67
N SER A 157 -13.32 -15.91 -4.46
CA SER A 157 -13.57 -15.72 -5.91
C SER A 157 -13.02 -16.86 -6.79
N GLY A 158 -12.45 -17.92 -6.20
CA GLY A 158 -11.96 -19.11 -6.88
C GLY A 158 -10.54 -19.02 -7.47
N PHE A 159 -9.78 -17.98 -7.10
CA PHE A 159 -8.39 -17.81 -7.55
C PHE A 159 -7.41 -18.52 -6.62
N LYS A 160 -6.31 -19.03 -7.19
CA LYS A 160 -5.12 -19.41 -6.42
C LYS A 160 -4.33 -18.14 -6.08
N VAL A 161 -3.92 -17.97 -4.84
CA VAL A 161 -3.23 -16.76 -4.39
C VAL A 161 -1.95 -17.12 -3.64
N ASN A 162 -0.85 -16.49 -4.01
CA ASN A 162 0.40 -16.54 -3.26
C ASN A 162 0.81 -15.12 -2.89
N ALA A 163 0.87 -14.79 -1.60
CA ALA A 163 1.50 -13.57 -1.13
C ALA A 163 2.93 -13.88 -0.66
N VAL A 164 3.89 -13.09 -1.11
CA VAL A 164 5.32 -13.34 -0.87
C VAL A 164 5.86 -12.35 0.16
N ASP A 165 6.58 -12.84 1.17
CA ASP A 165 7.48 -12.01 1.96
C ASP A 165 8.80 -11.85 1.21
N LEU A 166 9.13 -10.63 0.80
CA LEU A 166 10.43 -10.32 0.21
C LEU A 166 11.55 -10.46 1.26
N THR A 167 12.81 -10.52 0.82
CA THR A 167 13.94 -10.76 1.72
C THR A 167 13.97 -9.68 2.82
N GLY A 168 13.95 -10.11 4.08
CA GLY A 168 13.98 -9.21 5.24
C GLY A 168 12.66 -8.48 5.52
N SER A 169 11.58 -8.85 4.86
CA SER A 169 10.22 -8.33 5.06
C SER A 169 9.32 -9.35 5.75
N GLY A 170 8.20 -8.88 6.31
CA GLY A 170 7.26 -9.73 7.07
C GLY A 170 7.98 -10.65 8.07
N ILE A 171 7.78 -11.96 7.93
CA ILE A 171 8.42 -12.97 8.80
C ILE A 171 9.76 -13.51 8.28
N HIS A 172 10.29 -12.98 7.17
CA HIS A 172 11.56 -13.40 6.62
C HIS A 172 12.72 -13.05 7.57
N SER A 173 13.53 -14.04 7.97
CA SER A 173 14.52 -13.90 9.05
C SER A 173 15.77 -13.09 8.69
N PHE A 174 16.00 -12.85 7.39
CA PHE A 174 17.15 -12.06 6.93
C PHE A 174 17.13 -10.64 7.49
N ASP A 175 18.30 -10.13 7.87
CA ASP A 175 18.47 -8.77 8.40
C ASP A 175 18.41 -7.76 7.26
N THR A 176 17.41 -6.89 7.31
CA THR A 176 17.17 -5.83 6.31
C THR A 176 18.41 -4.96 6.08
N ASN A 177 19.24 -4.71 7.11
CA ASN A 177 20.44 -3.87 6.99
C ASN A 177 21.56 -4.48 6.15
N LYS A 178 21.48 -5.80 5.88
CA LYS A 178 22.49 -6.54 5.11
C LYS A 178 22.10 -6.72 3.65
N ILE A 179 20.92 -6.26 3.24
CA ILE A 179 20.44 -6.36 1.87
C ILE A 179 21.15 -5.30 1.03
N THR A 180 21.90 -5.72 0.01
CA THR A 180 22.75 -4.81 -0.77
C THR A 180 22.27 -4.57 -2.20
N SER A 181 21.22 -5.26 -2.66
CA SER A 181 20.75 -5.16 -4.04
C SER A 181 19.28 -5.56 -4.20
N LEU A 182 18.61 -5.06 -5.24
CA LEU A 182 17.24 -5.40 -5.58
C LEU A 182 17.08 -6.90 -5.92
N PRO A 183 17.97 -7.57 -6.69
CA PRO A 183 17.89 -9.01 -6.89
C PRO A 183 17.89 -9.83 -5.59
N GLU A 184 18.65 -9.38 -4.59
CA GLU A 184 18.62 -10.01 -3.27
C GLU A 184 17.30 -9.79 -2.54
N TYR A 185 16.76 -8.57 -2.60
CA TYR A 185 15.46 -8.25 -2.01
C TYR A 185 14.32 -9.06 -2.64
N VAL A 186 14.33 -9.19 -3.97
CA VAL A 186 13.27 -9.83 -4.77
C VAL A 186 13.40 -11.35 -4.85
N ARG A 187 14.50 -11.92 -4.31
CA ARG A 187 14.79 -13.37 -4.40
C ARG A 187 13.61 -14.29 -4.05
N PRO A 188 12.80 -14.07 -3.00
CA PRO A 188 11.65 -14.93 -2.71
C PRO A 188 10.61 -14.96 -3.85
N LEU A 189 10.41 -13.83 -4.54
CA LEU A 189 9.52 -13.76 -5.70
C LEU A 189 10.11 -14.49 -6.90
N THR A 190 11.39 -14.28 -7.22
CA THR A 190 12.02 -14.96 -8.37
C THR A 190 12.09 -16.46 -8.14
N SER A 191 12.46 -16.91 -6.93
CA SER A 191 12.46 -18.33 -6.57
C SER A 191 11.07 -18.95 -6.68
N PHE A 192 10.01 -18.23 -6.32
CA PHE A 192 8.65 -18.70 -6.57
C PHE A 192 8.36 -18.86 -8.08
N LEU A 193 8.72 -17.87 -8.91
CA LEU A 193 8.49 -17.93 -10.36
C LEU A 193 9.29 -19.06 -11.05
N GLU A 194 10.49 -19.37 -10.56
CA GLU A 194 11.30 -20.50 -11.00
C GLU A 194 10.61 -21.86 -10.78
N THR A 195 9.74 -21.96 -9.77
CA THR A 195 8.99 -23.21 -9.50
C THR A 195 7.82 -23.46 -10.44
N LEU A 196 7.39 -22.44 -11.20
CA LEU A 196 6.29 -22.59 -12.14
C LEU A 196 6.70 -23.46 -13.33
N GLY A 197 5.85 -24.41 -13.70
CA GLY A 197 6.06 -25.29 -14.85
C GLY A 197 6.03 -24.56 -16.20
N ASP A 198 6.41 -25.26 -17.25
CA ASP A 198 6.37 -24.70 -18.61
C ASP A 198 4.93 -24.38 -19.03
N GLY A 199 4.74 -23.17 -19.57
CA GLY A 199 3.42 -22.65 -19.94
C GLY A 199 2.58 -22.13 -18.77
N GLU A 200 2.95 -22.38 -17.51
CA GLU A 200 2.27 -21.77 -16.36
C GLU A 200 2.58 -20.27 -16.28
N LYS A 201 1.52 -19.47 -16.10
CA LYS A 201 1.60 -18.02 -15.97
C LYS A 201 0.83 -17.52 -14.76
N VAL A 202 1.25 -16.37 -14.24
CA VAL A 202 0.61 -15.71 -13.09
C VAL A 202 0.22 -14.26 -13.39
N ILE A 203 -0.68 -13.74 -12.57
CA ILE A 203 -0.97 -12.30 -12.47
C ILE A 203 -0.16 -11.75 -11.30
N LEU A 204 0.86 -10.93 -11.58
CA LEU A 204 1.60 -10.22 -10.53
C LEU A 204 0.82 -8.99 -10.08
N VAL A 205 0.77 -8.74 -8.78
CA VAL A 205 0.23 -7.50 -8.20
C VAL A 205 1.30 -6.91 -7.29
N GLY A 206 1.87 -5.77 -7.69
CA GLY A 206 2.87 -5.03 -6.94
C GLY A 206 2.26 -3.77 -6.33
N HIS A 207 2.42 -3.59 -5.03
CA HIS A 207 2.01 -2.39 -4.30
C HIS A 207 3.22 -1.50 -3.99
N ASP A 208 3.12 -0.18 -4.13
CA ASP A 208 4.19 0.77 -3.74
C ASP A 208 5.57 0.36 -4.35
N PHE A 209 6.59 0.12 -3.53
CA PHE A 209 7.92 -0.33 -3.93
C PHE A 209 7.92 -1.76 -4.52
N GLY A 210 6.89 -2.54 -4.22
CA GLY A 210 6.59 -3.80 -4.89
C GLY A 210 6.41 -3.64 -6.41
N GLY A 211 6.09 -2.44 -6.90
CA GLY A 211 6.12 -2.09 -8.33
C GLY A 211 7.49 -2.34 -8.97
N ALA A 212 8.57 -1.84 -8.36
CA ALA A 212 9.93 -2.09 -8.85
C ALA A 212 10.29 -3.58 -8.78
N SER A 213 9.81 -4.28 -7.76
CA SER A 213 10.03 -5.72 -7.58
C SER A 213 9.35 -6.55 -8.67
N ILE A 214 8.10 -6.24 -9.03
CA ILE A 214 7.40 -6.93 -10.13
C ILE A 214 8.00 -6.56 -11.49
N SER A 215 8.47 -5.32 -11.69
CA SER A 215 9.17 -4.93 -12.93
C SER A 215 10.46 -5.73 -13.13
N TYR A 216 11.24 -5.93 -12.06
CA TYR A 216 12.42 -6.81 -12.09
C TYR A 216 12.03 -8.26 -12.45
N ALA A 217 10.97 -8.78 -11.84
CA ALA A 217 10.48 -10.13 -12.13
C ALA A 217 9.95 -10.27 -13.57
N MET A 218 9.29 -9.25 -14.13
CA MET A 218 8.83 -9.21 -15.52
C MET A 218 10.00 -9.22 -16.50
N GLU A 219 11.09 -8.53 -16.19
CA GLU A 219 12.30 -8.53 -17.01
C GLU A 219 12.96 -9.92 -17.01
N MET A 220 13.02 -10.59 -15.86
CA MET A 220 13.68 -11.89 -15.71
C MET A 220 12.83 -13.08 -16.17
N PHE A 221 11.50 -13.00 -16.02
CA PHE A 221 10.57 -14.11 -16.27
C PHE A 221 9.39 -13.71 -17.17
N PRO A 222 9.59 -13.03 -18.32
CA PRO A 222 8.49 -12.49 -19.13
C PRO A 222 7.50 -13.57 -19.58
N SER A 223 7.97 -14.79 -19.86
CA SER A 223 7.13 -15.91 -20.28
C SER A 223 6.21 -16.46 -19.18
N LYS A 224 6.49 -16.15 -17.90
CA LYS A 224 5.69 -16.60 -16.74
C LYS A 224 4.65 -15.56 -16.31
N ILE A 225 4.65 -14.36 -16.89
CA ILE A 225 3.75 -13.28 -16.49
C ILE A 225 2.62 -13.15 -17.52
N ALA A 226 1.37 -13.41 -17.10
CA ALA A 226 0.21 -13.15 -17.93
C ALA A 226 -0.18 -11.67 -17.90
N LYS A 227 -0.20 -11.10 -16.70
CA LYS A 227 -0.56 -9.70 -16.43
C LYS A 227 0.24 -9.18 -15.23
N ALA A 228 0.55 -7.89 -15.24
CA ALA A 228 1.18 -7.17 -14.14
C ALA A 228 0.28 -6.02 -13.71
N VAL A 229 -0.09 -5.98 -12.43
CA VAL A 229 -0.94 -4.95 -11.84
C VAL A 229 -0.12 -4.10 -10.87
N PHE A 230 0.04 -2.83 -11.20
CA PHE A 230 0.67 -1.82 -10.36
C PHE A 230 -0.41 -1.15 -9.52
N LEU A 231 -0.48 -1.50 -8.23
CA LEU A 231 -1.44 -0.95 -7.28
C LEU A 231 -0.79 0.23 -6.55
N CYS A 232 -1.11 1.46 -6.97
CA CYS A 232 -0.49 2.69 -6.47
C CYS A 232 1.02 2.53 -6.26
N ALA A 233 1.71 2.03 -7.30
CA ALA A 233 3.04 1.45 -7.20
C ALA A 233 4.05 2.14 -8.11
N ALA A 234 5.34 1.95 -7.81
CA ALA A 234 6.45 2.43 -8.61
C ALA A 234 6.50 1.73 -9.98
N MET A 235 5.87 2.32 -10.99
CA MET A 235 5.90 1.87 -12.39
C MET A 235 6.94 2.71 -13.16
N LEU A 236 8.20 2.34 -12.99
CA LEU A 236 9.37 3.13 -13.41
C LEU A 236 9.75 2.90 -14.87
N THR A 237 10.42 3.87 -15.50
CA THR A 237 11.11 3.66 -16.78
C THR A 237 12.47 2.97 -16.59
N SER A 238 12.99 2.39 -17.66
CA SER A 238 14.38 1.89 -17.68
C SER A 238 15.36 3.02 -17.31
N GLY A 239 16.31 2.74 -16.43
CA GLY A 239 17.29 3.70 -15.91
C GLY A 239 16.81 4.54 -14.72
N GLN A 240 15.57 4.37 -14.24
CA GLN A 240 15.06 5.02 -13.04
C GLN A 240 15.12 4.10 -11.81
N SER A 241 15.32 4.71 -10.64
CA SER A 241 15.17 4.10 -9.32
C SER A 241 13.92 4.60 -8.60
N THR A 242 13.50 3.91 -7.53
CA THR A 242 12.40 4.38 -6.68
C THR A 242 12.75 5.68 -5.95
N LEU A 243 14.03 5.90 -5.61
CA LEU A 243 14.46 7.20 -5.08
C LEU A 243 14.28 8.33 -6.11
N ASP A 244 14.63 8.09 -7.39
CA ASP A 244 14.45 9.07 -8.46
C ASP A 244 12.97 9.45 -8.64
N MET A 245 12.05 8.49 -8.46
CA MET A 245 10.61 8.70 -8.48
C MET A 245 10.16 9.66 -7.36
N PHE A 246 10.51 9.38 -6.11
CA PHE A 246 10.14 10.24 -4.99
C PHE A 246 10.83 11.62 -5.06
N SER A 247 12.02 11.71 -5.66
CA SER A 247 12.72 12.99 -5.85
C SER A 247 12.03 13.94 -6.83
N GLN A 248 11.11 13.44 -7.67
CA GLN A 248 10.29 14.27 -8.58
C GLN A 248 9.12 14.96 -7.87
N GLN A 249 8.85 14.59 -6.62
CA GLN A 249 7.79 15.18 -5.82
C GLN A 249 8.22 16.59 -5.35
N ALA A 250 7.80 17.61 -6.10
CA ALA A 250 8.18 19.01 -5.85
C ALA A 250 7.40 19.70 -4.72
N ASP A 251 6.49 18.98 -4.03
CA ASP A 251 5.60 19.58 -3.04
C ASP A 251 6.28 19.80 -1.69
N THR A 252 6.05 20.99 -1.12
CA THR A 252 6.59 21.40 0.18
C THR A 252 6.02 20.62 1.37
N ASN A 253 4.94 19.86 1.17
CA ASN A 253 4.28 19.00 2.15
C ASN A 253 4.51 17.51 1.86
N ASP A 254 5.70 17.15 1.37
CA ASP A 254 6.08 15.74 1.18
C ASP A 254 6.12 15.00 2.53
N LEU A 255 5.00 14.36 2.87
CA LEU A 255 4.82 13.57 4.09
C LEU A 255 5.73 12.35 4.10
N MET A 256 6.04 11.77 2.93
CA MET A 256 6.95 10.63 2.82
C MET A 256 8.34 11.05 3.30
N ARG A 257 8.89 12.15 2.76
CA ARG A 257 10.18 12.68 3.21
C ARG A 257 10.21 13.06 4.70
N GLN A 258 9.09 13.54 5.25
CA GLN A 258 9.01 13.87 6.68
C GLN A 258 8.97 12.64 7.59
N ALA A 259 8.35 11.55 7.12
CA ALA A 259 8.21 10.32 7.89
C ALA A 259 9.46 9.42 7.83
N GLN A 260 10.34 9.58 6.84
CA GLN A 260 11.51 8.74 6.66
C GLN A 260 12.58 8.98 7.73
N ILE A 261 13.03 7.90 8.35
CA ILE A 261 14.15 7.86 9.30
C ILE A 261 15.23 6.97 8.69
N PHE A 262 16.37 7.55 8.33
CA PHE A 262 17.50 6.77 7.82
C PHE A 262 18.20 5.99 8.93
N VAL A 263 18.40 4.70 8.69
CA VAL A 263 19.09 3.77 9.59
C VAL A 263 20.50 3.53 9.07
N TYR A 264 21.49 3.69 9.93
CA TYR A 264 22.92 3.58 9.62
C TYR A 264 23.53 2.32 10.23
N GLY A 265 23.08 1.14 9.80
CA GLY A 265 23.46 -0.15 10.38
C GLY A 265 24.96 -0.47 10.27
N ASN A 266 25.68 0.19 9.37
CA ASN A 266 27.12 0.03 9.17
C ASN A 266 27.97 1.19 9.75
N GLY A 267 27.37 2.08 10.55
CA GLY A 267 28.02 3.27 11.11
C GLY A 267 27.54 4.58 10.48
N ASN A 268 27.54 5.66 11.27
CA ASN A 268 26.97 6.97 10.89
C ASN A 268 27.79 7.73 9.84
N ASP A 269 29.02 7.28 9.56
CA ASP A 269 29.92 7.80 8.52
C ASP A 269 29.71 7.11 7.16
N ARG A 270 28.84 6.10 7.09
CA ARG A 270 28.53 5.36 5.87
C ARG A 270 27.13 5.73 5.34
N PRO A 271 26.80 5.40 4.08
CA PRO A 271 25.44 5.52 3.58
C PRO A 271 24.45 4.71 4.44
N PRO A 272 23.18 5.15 4.51
CA PRO A 272 22.18 4.41 5.27
C PRO A 272 21.96 3.02 4.67
N THR A 273 21.66 2.06 5.54
CA THR A 273 21.40 0.67 5.18
C THR A 273 19.91 0.39 5.03
N ALA A 274 19.08 1.15 5.73
CA ALA A 274 17.63 1.00 5.68
C ALA A 274 16.91 2.33 5.93
N ILE A 275 15.61 2.35 5.63
CA ILE A 275 14.67 3.41 5.96
C ILE A 275 13.68 2.83 6.97
N ASP A 276 13.52 3.47 8.11
CA ASP A 276 12.37 3.27 8.99
C ASP A 276 11.34 4.38 8.75
N LEU A 277 10.09 4.14 9.12
CA LEU A 277 9.01 5.13 9.02
C LEU A 277 8.56 5.55 10.42
N ASP A 278 8.51 6.86 10.66
CA ASP A 278 8.02 7.40 11.91
C ASP A 278 6.58 6.94 12.18
N LYS A 279 6.42 6.17 13.25
CA LYS A 279 5.15 5.58 13.67
C LYS A 279 4.08 6.63 13.92
N SER A 280 4.47 7.84 14.34
CA SER A 280 3.52 8.92 14.59
C SER A 280 2.86 9.45 13.30
N SER A 281 3.57 9.32 12.18
CA SER A 281 3.16 9.78 10.85
C SER A 281 2.43 8.71 10.02
N LEU A 282 2.59 7.42 10.36
CA LEU A 282 2.04 6.29 9.57
C LEU A 282 0.52 6.37 9.34
N LYS A 283 -0.25 6.81 10.34
CA LYS A 283 -1.72 6.93 10.21
C LYS A 283 -2.11 7.90 9.11
N GLU A 284 -1.42 9.04 9.02
CA GLU A 284 -1.70 10.05 8.00
C GLU A 284 -1.08 9.68 6.65
N LEU A 285 0.11 9.08 6.66
CA LEU A 285 0.86 8.76 5.44
C LEU A 285 0.28 7.55 4.68
N LEU A 286 0.06 6.42 5.36
CA LEU A 286 -0.28 5.15 4.69
C LEU A 286 -1.72 4.69 4.93
N PHE A 287 -2.38 5.19 5.97
CA PHE A 287 -3.58 4.59 6.54
C PHE A 287 -4.71 5.61 6.81
N ASN A 288 -4.74 6.72 6.07
CA ASN A 288 -5.68 7.82 6.31
C ASN A 288 -7.15 7.46 6.05
N GLN A 289 -7.42 6.31 5.42
CA GLN A 289 -8.76 5.76 5.19
C GLN A 289 -8.94 4.34 5.78
N SER A 290 -7.92 3.80 6.45
CA SER A 290 -7.88 2.42 6.91
C SER A 290 -8.52 2.24 8.29
N PRO A 291 -9.18 1.10 8.57
CA PRO A 291 -9.75 0.81 9.89
C PRO A 291 -8.69 0.72 10.99
N ALA A 292 -9.01 1.21 12.19
CA ALA A 292 -8.08 1.24 13.33
C ALA A 292 -7.44 -0.11 13.68
N LYS A 293 -8.16 -1.23 13.50
CA LYS A 293 -7.63 -2.58 13.73
C LYS A 293 -6.51 -2.94 12.76
N ASP A 294 -6.64 -2.55 11.50
CA ASP A 294 -5.60 -2.80 10.50
C ASP A 294 -4.40 -1.88 10.71
N VAL A 295 -4.64 -0.64 11.16
CA VAL A 295 -3.55 0.27 11.58
C VAL A 295 -2.79 -0.32 12.76
N ALA A 296 -3.48 -0.85 13.78
CA ALA A 296 -2.82 -1.47 14.91
C ALA A 296 -2.01 -2.72 14.53
N LEU A 297 -2.51 -3.54 13.60
CA LEU A 297 -1.77 -4.65 13.01
C LEU A 297 -0.51 -4.14 12.29
N ALA A 298 -0.63 -3.10 11.47
CA ALA A 298 0.50 -2.55 10.73
C ALA A 298 1.59 -2.00 11.67
N LEU A 299 1.21 -1.26 12.71
CA LEU A 299 2.16 -0.67 13.68
C LEU A 299 3.04 -1.67 14.41
N VAL A 300 2.60 -2.94 14.52
CA VAL A 300 3.36 -4.03 15.15
C VAL A 300 4.04 -4.97 14.15
N SER A 301 3.66 -4.91 12.86
CA SER A 301 4.12 -5.84 11.82
C SER A 301 5.08 -5.21 10.82
N MET A 302 5.05 -3.88 10.68
CA MET A 302 5.94 -3.18 9.76
C MET A 302 7.39 -3.26 10.19
N ARG A 303 8.28 -3.36 9.20
CA ARG A 303 9.73 -3.45 9.37
C ARG A 303 10.43 -2.34 8.58
N THR A 304 11.73 -2.19 8.79
CA THR A 304 12.53 -1.26 7.99
C THR A 304 12.60 -1.71 6.52
N ILE A 305 12.80 -0.75 5.63
CA ILE A 305 12.92 -0.92 4.17
C ILE A 305 14.41 -0.95 3.81
N PRO A 306 14.93 -1.91 3.05
CA PRO A 306 16.34 -1.91 2.66
C PRO A 306 16.64 -0.74 1.72
N PHE A 307 17.68 0.04 2.01
CA PHE A 307 17.96 1.28 1.28
C PHE A 307 18.60 1.03 -0.10
N ALA A 308 19.53 0.07 -0.20
CA ALA A 308 20.24 -0.20 -1.44
C ALA A 308 19.30 -0.57 -2.61
N PRO A 309 18.29 -1.45 -2.44
CA PRO A 309 17.28 -1.70 -3.48
C PRO A 309 16.51 -0.46 -3.95
N VAL A 310 16.26 0.51 -3.07
CA VAL A 310 15.52 1.74 -3.40
C VAL A 310 16.34 2.67 -4.32
N LEU A 311 17.67 2.61 -4.21
CA LEU A 311 18.62 3.34 -5.05
C LEU A 311 18.87 2.67 -6.41
N GLU A 312 18.55 1.39 -6.53
CA GLU A 312 18.92 0.62 -7.71
C GLU A 312 18.09 1.04 -8.93
N LYS A 313 18.79 1.30 -10.03
CA LYS A 313 18.17 1.67 -11.30
C LYS A 313 17.78 0.41 -12.07
N LEU A 314 16.52 0.34 -12.48
CA LEU A 314 16.03 -0.81 -13.24
C LEU A 314 16.60 -0.79 -14.66
N SER A 315 16.97 -1.98 -15.17
CA SER A 315 17.28 -2.18 -16.59
C SER A 315 16.13 -2.96 -17.21
N LEU A 316 15.25 -2.25 -17.92
CA LEU A 316 14.03 -2.81 -18.51
C LEU A 316 14.12 -2.76 -20.04
N THR A 317 13.71 -3.85 -20.70
CA THR A 317 13.70 -4.00 -22.16
C THR A 317 12.28 -4.07 -22.71
N ASP A 318 12.10 -3.74 -23.99
CA ASP A 318 10.80 -3.87 -24.66
C ASP A 318 10.44 -5.35 -24.86
N GLU A 319 11.43 -6.20 -25.12
CA GLU A 319 11.28 -7.63 -25.37
C GLU A 319 10.83 -8.41 -24.12
N ASN A 320 11.30 -8.01 -22.93
CA ASN A 320 10.94 -8.69 -21.68
C ASN A 320 9.88 -7.91 -20.91
N TYR A 321 10.27 -6.90 -20.12
CA TYR A 321 9.33 -6.07 -19.34
C TYR A 321 8.22 -5.46 -20.21
N GLY A 322 8.57 -4.96 -21.40
CA GLY A 322 7.64 -4.34 -22.34
C GLY A 322 6.58 -5.29 -22.86
N SER A 323 6.89 -6.58 -23.01
CA SER A 323 6.01 -7.63 -23.54
C SER A 323 4.86 -8.02 -22.60
N ALA A 324 5.04 -7.82 -21.29
CA ALA A 324 4.02 -8.14 -20.30
C ALA A 324 2.90 -7.09 -20.32
N ARG A 325 1.65 -7.57 -20.21
CA ARG A 325 0.46 -6.70 -20.15
C ARG A 325 0.39 -6.01 -18.80
N ARG A 326 0.51 -4.67 -18.80
CA ARG A 326 0.54 -3.85 -17.58
C ARG A 326 -0.80 -3.18 -17.34
N PHE A 327 -1.26 -3.20 -16.10
CA PHE A 327 -2.45 -2.52 -15.62
C PHE A 327 -2.07 -1.69 -14.40
N TYR A 328 -2.72 -0.53 -14.23
CA TYR A 328 -2.45 0.33 -13.08
C TYR A 328 -3.75 0.59 -12.31
N ILE A 329 -3.69 0.61 -10.98
CA ILE A 329 -4.81 0.97 -10.10
C ILE A 329 -4.38 2.19 -9.29
N GLU A 330 -5.00 3.34 -9.57
CA GLU A 330 -4.79 4.60 -8.86
C GLU A 330 -5.59 4.68 -7.56
N THR A 331 -4.99 5.33 -6.56
CA THR A 331 -5.57 5.62 -5.23
C THR A 331 -5.61 7.13 -5.00
N PRO A 332 -6.75 7.80 -5.20
CA PRO A 332 -6.80 9.27 -5.14
C PRO A 332 -6.50 9.88 -3.77
N GLU A 333 -6.73 9.14 -2.68
CA GLU A 333 -6.52 9.60 -1.31
C GLU A 333 -5.17 9.13 -0.73
N ASP A 334 -4.23 8.78 -1.60
CA ASP A 334 -2.87 8.36 -1.27
C ASP A 334 -1.98 9.55 -0.93
N ASN A 335 -1.46 9.54 0.30
CA ASN A 335 -0.56 10.56 0.82
C ASN A 335 0.93 10.19 0.69
N ALA A 336 1.25 8.95 0.35
CA ALA A 336 2.62 8.47 0.19
C ALA A 336 3.10 8.60 -1.27
N ILE A 337 2.27 8.17 -2.23
CA ILE A 337 2.48 8.40 -3.66
C ILE A 337 1.27 9.19 -4.18
N PRO A 338 1.34 10.54 -4.21
CA PRO A 338 0.21 11.36 -4.61
C PRO A 338 -0.29 11.02 -6.00
N LEU A 339 -1.59 11.22 -6.23
CA LEU A 339 -2.24 10.91 -7.51
C LEU A 339 -1.53 11.55 -8.73
N SER A 340 -0.99 12.77 -8.58
CA SER A 340 -0.23 13.45 -9.65
C SER A 340 1.03 12.67 -10.05
N LEU A 341 1.75 12.09 -9.08
CA LEU A 341 2.93 11.26 -9.33
C LEU A 341 2.53 9.92 -9.96
N GLN A 342 1.45 9.30 -9.49
CA GLN A 342 0.89 8.08 -10.10
C GLN A 342 0.54 8.30 -11.59
N GLN A 343 -0.11 9.43 -11.89
CA GLN A 343 -0.48 9.82 -13.25
C GLN A 343 0.74 10.15 -14.12
N SER A 344 1.76 10.80 -13.55
CA SER A 344 3.01 11.07 -14.25
C SER A 344 3.71 9.78 -14.68
N MET A 345 3.78 8.78 -13.80
CA MET A 345 4.33 7.46 -14.14
C MET A 345 3.53 6.77 -15.24
N CYS A 346 2.19 6.78 -15.16
CA CYS A 346 1.34 6.24 -16.21
C CYS A 346 1.49 6.98 -17.55
N GLY A 347 1.77 8.28 -17.52
CA GLY A 347 2.04 9.07 -18.73
C GLY A 347 3.40 8.74 -19.35
N ALA A 348 4.43 8.51 -18.52
CA ALA A 348 5.78 8.17 -18.97
C ALA A 348 5.87 6.73 -19.54
N THR A 349 5.15 5.78 -18.93
CA THR A 349 5.05 4.38 -19.40
C THR A 349 3.59 3.94 -19.45
N PRO A 350 2.87 4.19 -20.55
CA PRO A 350 1.46 3.85 -20.64
C PRO A 350 1.17 2.36 -20.37
N PRO A 351 0.34 2.03 -19.36
CA PRO A 351 -0.20 0.69 -19.18
C PRO A 351 -1.35 0.46 -20.16
N GLU A 352 -1.76 -0.79 -20.34
CA GLU A 352 -2.90 -1.15 -21.19
C GLU A 352 -4.21 -0.50 -20.69
N ARG A 353 -4.38 -0.42 -19.36
CA ARG A 353 -5.51 0.27 -18.74
C ARG A 353 -5.17 0.79 -17.35
N VAL A 354 -5.72 1.95 -17.02
CA VAL A 354 -5.69 2.55 -15.69
C VAL A 354 -7.07 2.47 -15.06
N PHE A 355 -7.13 1.97 -13.84
CA PHE A 355 -8.32 1.93 -12.98
C PHE A 355 -8.15 2.92 -11.84
N ARG A 356 -9.26 3.32 -11.21
CA ARG A 356 -9.24 4.24 -10.08
C ARG A 356 -10.09 3.73 -8.93
N LEU A 357 -9.46 3.59 -7.77
CA LEU A 357 -10.06 3.09 -6.55
C LEU A 357 -10.35 4.25 -5.58
N LYS A 358 -11.51 4.89 -5.75
CA LYS A 358 -11.90 6.06 -4.96
C LYS A 358 -12.11 5.75 -3.47
N GLY A 359 -11.74 6.69 -2.62
CA GLY A 359 -11.78 6.57 -1.16
C GLY A 359 -10.71 5.62 -0.60
N SER A 360 -9.71 5.25 -1.39
CA SER A 360 -8.62 4.38 -0.96
C SER A 360 -7.41 5.22 -0.61
N ASP A 361 -6.88 4.98 0.57
CA ASP A 361 -5.54 5.44 0.93
C ASP A 361 -4.46 4.63 0.18
N HIS A 362 -3.21 4.85 0.58
CA HIS A 362 -2.05 4.10 0.11
C HIS A 362 -2.11 2.59 0.44
N SER A 363 -3.03 2.16 1.31
CA SER A 363 -3.20 0.76 1.71
C SER A 363 -4.56 0.18 1.28
N PRO A 364 -4.82 0.03 -0.04
CA PRO A 364 -6.10 -0.46 -0.57
C PRO A 364 -6.57 -1.81 0.01
N PHE A 365 -5.62 -2.68 0.35
CA PHE A 365 -5.88 -3.98 0.98
C PHE A 365 -6.51 -3.85 2.39
N PHE A 366 -6.44 -2.68 3.02
CA PHE A 366 -7.11 -2.37 4.28
C PHE A 366 -8.30 -1.44 4.13
N SER A 367 -8.15 -0.33 3.41
CA SER A 367 -9.17 0.72 3.29
C SER A 367 -10.32 0.33 2.35
N LYS A 368 -10.02 -0.38 1.25
CA LYS A 368 -10.99 -0.75 0.20
C LYS A 368 -10.86 -2.20 -0.32
N PRO A 369 -10.77 -3.22 0.55
CA PRO A 369 -10.45 -4.60 0.14
C PRO A 369 -11.47 -5.21 -0.84
N GLN A 370 -12.78 -4.97 -0.65
CA GLN A 370 -13.80 -5.52 -1.56
C GLN A 370 -13.77 -4.86 -2.94
N ALA A 371 -13.54 -3.55 -3.00
CA ALA A 371 -13.46 -2.82 -4.25
C ALA A 371 -12.15 -3.13 -4.98
N LEU A 372 -11.04 -3.29 -4.26
CA LEU A 372 -9.79 -3.81 -4.81
C LEU A 372 -10.00 -5.20 -5.40
N ASN A 373 -10.61 -6.14 -4.66
CA ASN A 373 -10.90 -7.49 -5.17
C ASN A 373 -11.70 -7.44 -6.48
N LYS A 374 -12.74 -6.61 -6.54
CA LYS A 374 -13.54 -6.44 -7.76
C LYS A 374 -12.69 -6.01 -8.96
N LEU A 375 -11.78 -5.05 -8.78
CA LEU A 375 -10.88 -4.60 -9.85
C LEU A 375 -9.89 -5.68 -10.26
N LEU A 376 -9.30 -6.42 -9.31
CA LEU A 376 -8.39 -7.52 -9.62
C LEU A 376 -9.09 -8.63 -10.41
N VAL A 377 -10.30 -9.01 -10.00
CA VAL A 377 -11.13 -9.98 -10.73
C VAL A 377 -11.51 -9.44 -12.12
N GLU A 378 -11.84 -8.15 -12.24
CA GLU A 378 -12.10 -7.52 -13.54
C GLU A 378 -10.88 -7.59 -14.46
N ILE A 379 -9.71 -7.21 -13.97
CA ILE A 379 -8.45 -7.26 -14.72
C ILE A 379 -8.12 -8.68 -15.18
N SER A 380 -8.31 -9.68 -14.31
CA SER A 380 -8.05 -11.09 -14.65
C SER A 380 -8.82 -11.53 -15.90
N LYS A 381 -10.05 -11.02 -16.08
CA LYS A 381 -10.97 -11.34 -17.17
C LYS A 381 -10.70 -10.58 -18.47
N ILE A 382 -9.80 -9.61 -18.47
CA ILE A 382 -9.43 -8.90 -19.70
C ILE A 382 -8.59 -9.85 -20.55
N GLY A 383 -9.19 -10.42 -21.60
CA GLY A 383 -8.49 -11.28 -22.54
C GLY A 383 -7.41 -10.53 -23.32
N SER A 384 -6.46 -11.26 -23.89
CA SER A 384 -5.46 -10.71 -24.82
C SER A 384 -6.14 -9.98 -25.99
N PRO A 385 -5.58 -8.86 -26.48
CA PRO A 385 -6.02 -8.26 -27.72
C PRO A 385 -6.01 -9.32 -28.83
N GLN A 386 -7.09 -9.44 -29.60
CA GLN A 386 -7.07 -10.27 -30.80
C GLN A 386 -6.09 -9.61 -31.78
N VAL A 387 -5.03 -10.32 -32.14
CA VAL A 387 -4.15 -9.91 -33.24
C VAL A 387 -5.00 -9.98 -34.51
N GLN A 388 -5.34 -8.83 -35.08
CA GLN A 388 -6.01 -8.73 -36.39
C GLN A 388 -5.03 -8.96 -37.52
#